data_AF-A0A8T6L579-F1
#
_entry.id   AF-A0A8T6L579-F1
#
_cell.length_a   1.000
_cell.length_b   1.000
_cell.length_c   1.000
_cell.angle_alpha   90.00
_cell.angle_beta   90.00
_cell.angle_gamma   90.00
#
_symmetry.space_group_name_H-M   'P 1'
#
loop_
_entity.id
_entity.type
_entity.pdbx_description
1 polymer ?
#
loop_
_entity_poly.entity_id
_entity_poly.type
_entity_poly.pdbx_seq_one_letter_code
_entity_poly.pdbx_strand_id
1 'polypeptide(L)'
;MNPLSRIDRYLCRAVLSAAGVVLLAFTALVAVFALIEELGEGHSAYGPLDAAWYVFLTLPRRAWELLPYVLFLGSLIGLGKLASQSELVA
;
A
#
# COMPACT_ATOMS: atom_id res chain seq x y z
N MET A 1 -19.25 8.54 -23.34
CA MET A 1 -18.79 8.20 -21.98
C MET A 1 -18.79 9.50 -21.18
N ASN A 2 -19.72 9.67 -20.25
CA ASN A 2 -19.84 10.91 -19.50
C ASN A 2 -18.59 11.09 -18.61
N PRO A 3 -17.96 12.28 -18.58
CA PRO A 3 -16.85 12.51 -17.67
C PRO A 3 -17.34 12.42 -16.22
N LEU A 4 -16.51 11.85 -15.34
CA LEU A 4 -16.77 11.74 -13.91
C LEU A 4 -17.21 13.08 -13.31
N SER A 5 -18.21 13.06 -12.43
CA SER A 5 -18.62 14.23 -11.65
C SER A 5 -17.44 14.74 -10.80
N ARG A 6 -17.42 16.04 -10.48
CA ARG A 6 -16.39 16.60 -9.58
C ARG A 6 -16.38 15.89 -8.22
N ILE A 7 -17.55 15.45 -7.75
CA ILE A 7 -17.72 14.71 -6.50
C ILE A 7 -17.11 13.31 -6.63
N ASP A 8 -17.42 12.58 -7.70
CA ASP A 8 -16.84 11.25 -7.96
C ASP A 8 -15.31 11.29 -7.99
N ARG A 9 -14.73 12.33 -8.60
CA ARG A 9 -13.28 12.51 -8.67
C ARG A 9 -12.68 12.85 -7.31
N TYR A 10 -13.38 13.60 -6.47
CA TYR A 10 -12.95 13.89 -5.10
C TYR A 10 -13.00 12.63 -4.22
N LEU A 11 -14.10 11.88 -4.29
CA LEU A 11 -14.28 10.61 -3.60
C LEU A 11 -13.18 9.60 -3.98
N CYS A 12 -12.96 9.40 -5.30
CA CYS A 12 -11.89 8.53 -5.79
C CYS A 12 -10.53 8.98 -5.30
N ARG A 13 -10.23 10.29 -5.30
CA ARG A 13 -8.93 10.80 -4.83
C ARG A 13 -8.75 10.58 -3.32
N ALA A 14 -9.80 10.76 -2.52
CA ALA A 14 -9.77 10.50 -1.09
C ALA A 14 -9.48 9.01 -0.81
N VAL A 15 -10.25 8.10 -1.44
CA VAL A 15 -10.08 6.65 -1.26
C VAL A 15 -8.72 6.16 -1.77
N LEU A 16 -8.30 6.58 -2.98
CA LEU A 16 -7.00 6.20 -3.54
C LEU A 16 -5.83 6.72 -2.70
N SER A 17 -5.94 7.92 -2.13
CA SER A 17 -4.91 8.45 -1.24
C SER A 17 -4.80 7.64 0.06
N ALA A 18 -5.94 7.27 0.66
CA ALA A 18 -5.96 6.43 1.84
C ALA A 18 -5.40 5.02 1.54
N ALA A 19 -5.83 4.41 0.44
CA ALA A 19 -5.33 3.12 -0.02
C ALA A 19 -3.81 3.17 -0.32
N GLY A 20 -3.30 4.25 -0.91
CA GLY A 20 -1.87 4.41 -1.18
C GLY A 20 -1.02 4.45 0.10
N VAL A 21 -1.49 5.14 1.14
CA VAL A 21 -0.82 5.15 2.46
C VAL A 21 -0.81 3.76 3.09
N VAL A 22 -1.95 3.06 3.05
CA VAL A 22 -2.05 1.69 3.57
C VAL A 22 -1.16 0.73 2.77
N LEU A 23 -1.10 0.87 1.44
CA LEU A 23 -0.23 0.08 0.57
C LEU A 23 1.23 0.23 0.97
N LEU A 24 1.68 1.48 1.12
CA LEU A 24 3.07 1.78 1.51
C LEU A 24 3.39 1.21 2.89
N ALA A 25 2.51 1.38 3.87
CA ALA A 25 2.72 0.85 5.20
C ALA A 25 2.83 -0.68 5.22
N PHE A 26 1.92 -1.39 4.56
CA PHE A 26 1.94 -2.85 4.48
C PHE A 26 3.15 -3.36 3.68
N THR A 27 3.45 -2.73 2.55
CA THR A 27 4.59 -3.12 1.70
C THR A 27 5.90 -2.93 2.47
N ALA A 28 6.06 -1.82 3.19
CA ALA A 28 7.24 -1.56 4.01
C ALA A 28 7.37 -2.56 5.16
N LEU A 29 6.27 -2.90 5.84
CA LEU A 29 6.28 -3.89 6.90
C LEU A 29 6.73 -5.27 6.38
N VAL A 30 6.16 -5.73 5.26
CA VAL A 30 6.56 -7.00 4.63
C VAL A 30 8.00 -6.95 4.13
N ALA A 31 8.45 -5.81 3.61
CA ALA A 31 9.84 -5.62 3.16
C ALA A 31 10.84 -5.82 4.30
N VAL A 32 10.55 -5.28 5.49
CA VAL A 32 11.42 -5.41 6.66
C VAL A 32 11.51 -6.86 7.10
N PHE A 33 10.39 -7.59 7.17
CA PHE A 33 10.42 -9.01 7.53
C PHE A 33 11.23 -9.85 6.54
N ALA A 34 11.02 -9.62 5.25
CA ALA A 34 11.80 -10.30 4.22
C ALA A 34 13.29 -9.99 4.27
N LEU A 35 13.66 -8.74 4.61
CA LEU A 35 15.05 -8.37 4.78
C LEU A 35 15.68 -9.08 5.98
N ILE A 36 14.95 -9.21 7.08
CA ILE A 36 15.41 -9.95 8.26
C ILE A 36 15.59 -11.44 7.94
N GLU A 37 14.66 -12.04 7.19
CA GLU A 37 14.77 -13.42 6.71
C GLU A 37 16.03 -13.62 5.86
N GLU A 38 16.23 -12.77 4.86
CA GLU A 38 17.38 -12.88 3.95
C GLU A 38 18.73 -12.70 4.65
N LEU A 39 18.80 -11.81 5.65
CA LEU A 39 19.99 -11.61 6.47
C LEU A 39 20.24 -12.76 7.46
N GLY A 40 19.20 -13.53 7.81
CA GLY A 40 19.28 -14.66 8.72
C GLY A 40 19.83 -15.95 8.08
N GLU A 41 19.74 -16.10 6.76
CA GLU A 41 20.14 -17.33 6.05
C GLU A 41 21.66 -17.52 5.91
N GLY A 42 22.49 -16.53 6.25
CA GLY A 42 23.93 -16.73 6.49
C GLY A 42 24.74 -17.22 5.27
N HIS A 43 24.44 -16.71 4.08
CA HIS A 43 25.16 -17.08 2.86
C HIS A 43 26.54 -16.38 2.77
N SER A 44 27.63 -17.14 2.76
CA SER A 44 29.01 -16.61 2.80
C SER A 44 29.45 -15.79 1.58
N ALA A 45 28.68 -15.84 0.48
CA ALA A 45 28.92 -15.09 -0.76
C ALA A 45 27.86 -14.01 -1.04
N TYR A 46 26.87 -13.84 -0.15
CA TYR A 46 25.75 -12.91 -0.33
C TYR A 46 25.88 -11.77 0.68
N GLY A 47 26.08 -10.55 0.20
CA GLY A 47 26.24 -9.39 1.06
C GLY A 47 24.90 -8.85 1.57
N PRO A 48 24.90 -8.04 2.65
CA PRO A 48 23.70 -7.36 3.13
C PRO A 48 23.13 -6.37 2.09
N LEU A 49 23.98 -5.85 1.20
CA LEU A 49 23.57 -4.98 0.10
C LEU A 49 22.80 -5.75 -0.99
N ASP A 50 23.21 -6.98 -1.28
CA ASP A 50 22.55 -7.85 -2.26
C ASP A 50 21.17 -8.27 -1.75
N ALA A 51 21.06 -8.58 -0.45
CA ALA A 51 19.78 -8.85 0.21
C ALA A 51 18.82 -7.65 0.12
N ALA A 52 19.31 -6.43 0.39
CA ALA A 52 18.50 -5.22 0.27
C ALA A 52 18.03 -4.97 -1.18
N TRP A 53 18.90 -5.22 -2.16
CA TRP A 53 18.57 -5.10 -3.58
C TRP A 53 17.54 -6.15 -4.02
N TYR A 54 17.71 -7.39 -3.58
CA TYR A 54 16.76 -8.48 -3.82
C TYR A 54 15.38 -8.18 -3.23
N VAL A 55 15.33 -7.75 -1.97
CA VAL A 55 14.08 -7.33 -1.32
C VAL A 55 13.45 -6.16 -2.07
N PHE A 56 14.23 -5.18 -2.50
CA PHE A 56 13.72 -4.04 -3.28
C PHE A 56 13.07 -4.48 -4.60
N LEU A 57 13.72 -5.38 -5.34
CA LEU A 57 13.20 -5.93 -6.61
C LEU A 57 11.92 -6.75 -6.42
N THR A 58 11.70 -7.32 -5.24
CA THR A 58 10.48 -8.10 -4.92
C THR A 58 9.33 -7.23 -4.39
N LEU A 59 9.57 -5.96 -4.00
CA LEU A 59 8.52 -5.04 -3.53
C LEU A 59 7.36 -4.86 -4.50
N PRO A 60 7.55 -4.70 -5.83
CA PRO A 60 6.43 -4.51 -6.75
C PRO A 60 5.47 -5.69 -6.72
N ARG A 61 6.00 -6.92 -6.76
CA ARG A 61 5.19 -8.15 -6.68
C ARG A 61 4.39 -8.18 -5.36
N ARG A 62 5.05 -7.90 -4.23
CA ARG A 62 4.41 -7.90 -2.91
C ARG A 62 3.31 -6.85 -2.81
N ALA A 63 3.53 -5.64 -3.33
CA ALA A 63 2.51 -4.61 -3.38
C ALA A 63 1.28 -5.05 -4.21
N TRP A 64 1.50 -5.76 -5.32
CA TRP A 64 0.42 -6.34 -6.13
C TRP A 64 -0.38 -7.41 -5.40
N GLU A 65 0.28 -8.27 -4.63
CA GLU A 65 -0.38 -9.29 -3.80
C GLU A 65 -1.21 -8.66 -2.67
N LEU A 66 -0.77 -7.49 -2.18
CA LEU A 66 -1.44 -6.78 -1.09
C LEU A 66 -2.62 -5.91 -1.53
N LEU A 67 -2.74 -5.62 -2.83
CA LEU A 67 -3.77 -4.73 -3.39
C LEU A 67 -5.20 -4.99 -2.88
N PRO A 68 -5.77 -6.21 -2.90
CA PRO A 68 -7.16 -6.42 -2.50
C PRO A 68 -7.39 -6.09 -1.01
N TYR A 69 -6.44 -6.44 -0.14
CA TYR A 69 -6.52 -6.14 1.29
C TYR A 69 -6.41 -4.63 1.55
N VAL A 70 -5.48 -3.99 0.86
CA VAL A 70 -5.21 -2.56 0.98
C VAL A 70 -6.36 -1.71 0.43
N LEU A 71 -6.95 -2.10 -0.71
CA LEU A 71 -8.10 -1.40 -1.29
C LEU A 71 -9.31 -1.48 -0.37
N PHE A 72 -9.58 -2.64 0.22
CA PHE A 72 -10.64 -2.80 1.22
C PHE A 72 -10.42 -1.86 2.42
N LEU A 73 -9.26 -1.96 3.06
CA LEU A 73 -8.94 -1.19 4.27
C LEU A 73 -8.86 0.32 3.96
N GLY A 74 -8.27 0.69 2.84
CA GLY A 74 -8.17 2.07 2.35
C GLY A 74 -9.54 2.68 2.02
N SER A 75 -10.47 1.89 1.46
CA SER A 75 -11.84 2.35 1.24
C SER A 75 -12.59 2.62 2.55
N LEU A 76 -12.44 1.76 3.55
CA LEU A 76 -13.06 1.96 4.87
C LEU A 76 -12.51 3.23 5.55
N ILE A 77 -11.19 3.43 5.51
CA ILE A 77 -10.56 4.63 6.07
C ILE A 77 -10.98 5.89 5.29
N GLY A 78 -10.93 5.84 3.96
CA GLY A 78 -11.26 6.96 3.08
C GLY A 78 -12.72 7.41 3.21
N LEU A 79 -13.65 6.46 3.18
CA LEU A 79 -15.08 6.73 3.37
C LEU A 79 -15.39 7.15 4.81
N GLY A 80 -14.78 6.51 5.80
CA GLY A 80 -14.94 6.89 7.21
C GLY A 80 -14.51 8.33 7.48
N LYS A 81 -13.43 8.80 6.84
CA LYS A 81 -12.98 10.19 6.92
C LYS A 81 -13.97 11.18 6.30
N LEU A 82 -14.56 10.83 5.16
CA LEU A 82 -15.58 11.68 4.51
C LEU A 82 -16.89 11.70 5.31
N ALA A 83 -17.24 10.57 5.92
CA ALA A 83 -18.43 10.46 6.78
C ALA A 83 -18.27 11.27 8.07
N SER A 84 -17.08 11.28 8.67
CA SER A 84 -16.81 12.06 9.89
C SER A 84 -16.78 13.57 9.66
N GLN A 85 -16.52 14.01 8.43
CA GLN A 85 -16.61 15.42 8.02
C GLN A 85 -18.03 15.83 7.59
N SER A 86 -19.02 14.94 7.70
CA SER A 86 -20.41 15.12 7.23
C SER A 86 -20.55 15.39 5.72
N GLU A 87 -19.49 15.23 4.93
CA GLU A 87 -19.50 15.46 3.47
C GLU A 87 -20.26 14.38 2.70
N LEU A 88 -20.47 13.20 3.31
CA LEU A 88 -21.24 12.09 2.73
C LEU A 88 -22.75 12.19 2.98
N VAL A 89 -23.19 13.05 3.90
CA VAL A 89 -24.60 13.14 4.36
C VAL A 89 -25.25 14.46 3.93
N ALA A 90 -24.45 15.49 3.62
CA ALA A 90 -24.90 16.82 3.23
C ALA A 90 -25.26 16.94 1.74
#